data_AF-A0A838FMQ4-F1
#
_entry.id   AF-A0A838FMQ4-F1
#
_cell.length_a   1.000
_cell.length_b   1.000
_cell.length_c   1.000
_cell.angle_alpha   90.00
_cell.angle_beta   90.00
_cell.angle_gamma   90.00
#
_symmetry.space_group_name_H-M   'P 1'
#
loop_
_entity.id
_entity.type
_entity.pdbx_description
1 polymer ?
#
loop_
_entity_poly.entity_id
_entity_poly.type
_entity_poly.pdbx_seq_one_letter_code
_entity_poly.pdbx_strand_id
1 'polypeptide(L)'
;MQRAGGGVPRPRTSQIAPALQKSLFPPEAETSTRDARATQAFSIRGAEFFETVYEVDQSPIGKTSRSTPATYIKVFDEIRSLYAQLPVSRMRGYTNARFSFNTEGGRCETCKGQGVIKLEMSFLPSSYVPCEDCGGRRYEPQTLEVLYNEKSIGDVMEMTIEQAAQFFATNQKIARPLSLLVDTGLGYLKLGQPSPTLSGGEAQRLKLATELTRGISRAANERIRKMRKPKSTLYLLEEPTIGLHMADVELLLKVLHRLVDEGNTVIVIEHNLSVIAEADYIIDIGPEAGADGGEIVAVGTPEEVAKNRLSRTAPFLRETLAAAGEKQTNGSPRAAAKARPRPRAKSSA
;
A
#
# COMPACT_ATOMS: atom_id res chain seq x y z
N MET A 1 32.69 -36.36 -21.15
CA MET A 1 33.22 -34.98 -21.07
C MET A 1 32.04 -34.02 -21.03
N GLN A 2 31.75 -33.50 -19.83
CA GLN A 2 30.69 -32.54 -19.56
C GLN A 2 31.11 -31.13 -20.01
N ARG A 3 30.22 -30.38 -20.65
CA ARG A 3 30.22 -28.91 -20.64
C ARG A 3 28.85 -28.45 -20.16
N ALA A 4 28.78 -28.12 -18.88
CA ALA A 4 27.66 -27.42 -18.28
C ALA A 4 27.78 -25.93 -18.62
N GLY A 5 26.82 -25.40 -19.39
CA GLY A 5 26.68 -23.97 -19.64
C GLY A 5 26.24 -23.26 -18.37
N GLY A 6 27.06 -22.31 -17.91
CA GLY A 6 26.75 -21.44 -16.79
C GLY A 6 25.65 -20.46 -17.17
N GLY A 7 24.43 -20.73 -16.73
CA GLY A 7 23.36 -19.73 -16.72
C GLY A 7 23.64 -18.73 -15.59
N VAL A 8 23.83 -17.46 -15.94
CA VAL A 8 23.73 -16.37 -14.96
C VAL A 8 22.26 -16.32 -14.50
N PRO A 9 21.97 -16.40 -13.20
CA PRO A 9 20.59 -16.35 -12.72
C PRO A 9 20.01 -14.96 -13.02
N ARG A 10 18.90 -14.94 -13.77
CA ARG A 10 18.10 -13.73 -13.99
C ARG A 10 17.58 -13.24 -12.63
N PRO A 11 17.78 -11.97 -12.24
CA PRO A 11 17.10 -11.43 -11.08
C PRO A 11 15.61 -11.42 -11.38
N ARG A 12 14.82 -12.17 -10.60
CA ARG A 12 13.37 -11.99 -10.60
C ARG A 12 13.10 -10.63 -9.96
N THR A 13 12.18 -9.83 -10.48
CA THR A 13 11.77 -8.52 -9.93
C THR A 13 11.47 -8.60 -8.42
N SER A 14 10.93 -9.73 -7.96
CA SER A 14 10.73 -10.09 -6.56
C SER A 14 12.01 -10.22 -5.70
N GLN A 15 13.20 -9.95 -6.24
CA GLN A 15 14.49 -10.02 -5.55
C GLN A 15 15.08 -8.65 -5.22
N ILE A 16 14.55 -7.57 -5.79
CA ILE A 16 15.09 -6.21 -5.60
C ILE A 16 14.90 -5.76 -4.15
N ALA A 17 13.70 -5.89 -3.60
CA ALA A 17 13.41 -5.49 -2.22
C ALA A 17 14.15 -6.35 -1.18
N PRO A 18 14.21 -7.70 -1.28
CA PRO A 18 15.08 -8.52 -0.42
C PRO A 18 16.57 -8.19 -0.56
N ALA A 19 17.06 -7.92 -1.78
CA ALA A 19 18.47 -7.55 -2.00
C ALA A 19 18.80 -6.18 -1.40
N LEU A 20 17.90 -5.20 -1.55
CA LEU A 20 18.02 -3.89 -0.94
C LEU A 20 17.91 -3.99 0.58
N GLN A 21 16.93 -4.70 1.13
CA GLN A 21 16.81 -4.90 2.58
C GLN A 21 18.03 -5.61 3.16
N LYS A 22 18.54 -6.66 2.51
CA LYS A 22 19.77 -7.36 2.92
C LYS A 22 20.99 -6.44 2.89
N SER A 23 21.02 -5.48 1.98
CA SER A 23 22.12 -4.52 1.83
C SER A 23 21.99 -3.30 2.74
N LEU A 24 20.76 -2.91 3.08
CA LEU A 24 20.42 -1.81 3.99
C LEU A 24 20.46 -2.24 5.46
N PHE A 25 20.16 -3.51 5.72
CA PHE A 25 20.13 -4.14 7.05
C PHE A 25 20.86 -5.50 6.98
N PRO A 26 22.19 -5.51 6.85
CA PRO A 26 22.94 -6.76 6.84
C PRO A 26 22.69 -7.50 8.16
N PRO A 27 22.35 -8.81 8.14
CA PRO A 27 22.28 -9.59 9.35
C PRO A 27 23.66 -9.58 10.02
N GLU A 28 23.69 -9.39 11.34
CA GLU A 28 24.91 -9.55 12.13
C GLU A 28 25.53 -10.91 11.80
N ALA A 29 26.84 -10.88 11.52
CA ALA A 29 27.56 -11.99 10.91
C ALA A 29 27.46 -13.28 11.75
N GLU A 30 26.62 -14.22 11.34
CA GLU A 30 26.84 -15.62 11.68
C GLU A 30 27.84 -16.19 10.68
N THR A 31 29.07 -16.30 11.17
CA THR A 31 30.13 -17.12 10.61
C THR A 31 29.65 -18.57 10.48
N SER A 32 29.21 -19.00 9.31
CA SER A 32 29.43 -20.38 8.91
C SER A 32 29.51 -20.54 7.39
N THR A 33 30.49 -21.35 7.02
CA THR A 33 31.00 -21.64 5.70
C THR A 33 30.06 -22.54 4.89
N ARG A 34 30.13 -22.39 3.56
CA ARG A 34 29.59 -23.25 2.47
C ARG A 34 28.18 -22.92 1.98
N ASP A 35 28.05 -21.81 1.26
CA ASP A 35 27.26 -21.73 0.02
C ASP A 35 27.59 -20.46 -0.78
N ALA A 36 28.88 -20.28 -1.07
CA ALA A 36 29.40 -19.18 -1.87
C ALA A 36 29.38 -19.52 -3.37
N ARG A 37 28.18 -19.70 -3.95
CA ARG A 37 28.02 -19.72 -5.42
C ARG A 37 27.18 -18.53 -5.87
N ALA A 38 27.87 -17.55 -6.43
CA ALA A 38 27.38 -16.48 -7.29
C ALA A 38 26.36 -15.50 -6.67
N THR A 39 26.73 -14.83 -5.58
CA THR A 39 26.30 -13.44 -5.41
C THR A 39 27.33 -12.58 -6.12
N GLN A 40 27.00 -12.06 -7.31
CA GLN A 40 27.72 -10.92 -7.86
C GLN A 40 27.83 -9.88 -6.74
N ALA A 41 29.04 -9.40 -6.46
CA ALA A 41 29.30 -8.45 -5.39
C ALA A 41 28.73 -7.08 -5.78
N PHE A 42 27.42 -6.91 -5.65
CA PHE A 42 26.77 -5.62 -5.80
C PHE A 42 27.10 -4.77 -4.58
N SER A 43 27.66 -3.57 -4.79
CA SER A 43 27.84 -2.58 -3.73
C SER A 43 26.74 -1.54 -3.83
N ILE A 44 25.97 -1.34 -2.76
CA ILE A 44 24.96 -0.28 -2.67
C ILE A 44 25.55 0.90 -1.91
N ARG A 45 25.37 2.12 -2.43
CA ARG A 45 25.80 3.39 -1.83
C ARG A 45 24.59 4.28 -1.58
N GLY A 46 24.63 5.14 -0.56
CA GLY A 46 23.52 6.02 -0.20
C GLY A 46 22.39 5.33 0.56
N ALA A 47 22.62 4.10 1.00
CA ALA A 47 21.73 3.32 1.83
C ALA A 47 21.38 4.04 3.15
N GLU A 48 22.35 4.78 3.70
CA GLU A 48 22.28 5.51 4.95
C GLU A 48 21.24 6.64 4.98
N PHE A 49 20.79 7.10 3.80
CA PHE A 49 19.74 8.13 3.66
C PHE A 49 18.35 7.61 3.98
N PHE A 50 18.15 6.29 3.92
CA PHE A 50 16.87 5.66 4.19
C PHE A 50 16.81 5.08 5.61
N GLU A 51 15.66 5.21 6.25
CA GLU A 51 15.38 4.56 7.54
C GLU A 51 14.73 3.21 7.37
N THR A 52 13.87 3.07 6.36
CA THR A 52 13.07 1.88 6.13
C THR A 52 12.76 1.74 4.65
N VAL A 53 12.64 0.49 4.20
CA VAL A 53 12.14 0.14 2.87
C VAL A 53 10.84 -0.63 3.01
N TYR A 54 9.83 -0.17 2.28
CA TYR A 54 8.54 -0.84 2.15
C TYR A 54 8.35 -1.35 0.73
N GLU A 55 8.20 -2.67 0.62
CA GLU A 55 7.74 -3.31 -0.59
C GLU A 55 6.22 -3.39 -0.57
N VAL A 56 5.58 -2.93 -1.65
CA VAL A 56 4.14 -2.99 -1.82
C VAL A 56 3.82 -3.77 -3.10
N ASP A 57 3.60 -5.06 -2.89
CA ASP A 57 3.25 -6.03 -3.91
C ASP A 57 1.74 -6.31 -3.94
N GLN A 58 1.32 -7.14 -4.90
CA GLN A 58 -0.05 -7.61 -5.05
C GLN A 58 -0.40 -8.81 -4.15
N SER A 59 0.48 -9.18 -3.20
CA SER A 59 0.19 -10.31 -2.32
C SER A 59 -1.08 -10.03 -1.49
N PRO A 60 -1.91 -11.06 -1.23
CA PRO A 60 -3.11 -10.86 -0.42
C PRO A 60 -2.77 -10.31 0.98
N ILE A 61 -3.51 -9.31 1.43
CA ILE A 61 -3.34 -8.68 2.75
C ILE A 61 -3.56 -9.68 3.91
N GLY A 62 -4.42 -10.67 3.69
CA GLY A 62 -4.73 -11.69 4.67
C GLY A 62 -5.33 -12.91 4.01
N LYS A 63 -4.94 -14.09 4.49
CA LYS A 63 -5.43 -15.37 3.99
C LYS A 63 -6.75 -15.82 4.64
N THR A 64 -7.25 -15.07 5.62
CA THR A 64 -8.42 -15.46 6.43
C THR A 64 -9.48 -14.37 6.42
N SER A 65 -10.73 -14.78 6.61
CA SER A 65 -11.92 -13.91 6.75
C SER A 65 -11.87 -12.97 7.97
N ARG A 66 -10.90 -13.19 8.89
CA ARG A 66 -10.65 -12.35 10.06
C ARG A 66 -9.87 -11.08 9.72
N SER A 67 -9.11 -11.10 8.63
CA SER A 67 -8.51 -9.89 8.08
C SER A 67 -9.61 -9.11 7.36
N THR A 68 -9.71 -7.82 7.66
CA THR A 68 -10.63 -6.88 7.01
C THR A 68 -9.91 -5.54 6.84
N PRO A 69 -10.43 -4.61 6.01
CA PRO A 69 -9.88 -3.26 5.94
C PRO A 69 -9.71 -2.59 7.31
N ALA A 70 -10.72 -2.70 8.17
CA ALA A 70 -10.68 -2.08 9.50
C ALA A 70 -9.60 -2.67 10.42
N THR A 71 -9.38 -3.99 10.39
CA THR A 71 -8.33 -4.62 11.20
C THR A 71 -6.94 -4.37 10.64
N TYR A 72 -6.80 -4.31 9.31
CA TYR A 72 -5.53 -4.08 8.65
C TYR A 72 -4.95 -2.69 8.92
N ILE A 73 -5.80 -1.65 8.80
CA ILE A 73 -5.39 -0.27 9.12
C ILE A 73 -5.36 0.01 10.64
N LYS A 74 -5.72 -0.99 11.46
CA LYS A 74 -5.81 -0.94 12.93
C LYS A 74 -6.84 0.04 13.50
N VAL A 75 -7.71 0.62 12.69
CA VAL A 75 -8.80 1.49 13.17
C VAL A 75 -9.82 0.72 14.01
N PHE A 76 -9.93 -0.58 13.77
CA PHE A 76 -10.84 -1.44 14.53
C PHE A 76 -10.53 -1.45 16.04
N ASP A 77 -9.27 -1.26 16.45
CA ASP A 77 -8.90 -1.19 17.86
C ASP A 77 -9.46 0.06 18.55
N GLU A 78 -9.46 1.19 17.84
CA GLU A 78 -10.06 2.45 18.30
C GLU A 78 -11.59 2.34 18.36
N ILE A 79 -12.21 1.69 17.37
CA ILE A 79 -13.66 1.41 17.37
C ILE A 79 -14.03 0.53 18.58
N ARG A 80 -13.31 -0.56 18.83
CA ARG A 80 -13.57 -1.42 19.99
C ARG A 80 -13.41 -0.68 21.32
N SER A 81 -12.39 0.17 21.40
CA SER A 81 -12.14 1.00 22.59
C SER A 81 -13.27 1.99 22.83
N LEU A 82 -13.81 2.60 21.77
CA LEU A 82 -14.98 3.47 21.85
C LEU A 82 -16.20 2.72 22.41
N TYR A 83 -16.53 1.55 21.84
CA TYR A 83 -17.69 0.76 22.29
C TYR A 83 -17.55 0.31 23.75
N ALA A 84 -16.37 -0.11 24.19
CA ALA A 84 -16.14 -0.48 25.59
C ALA A 84 -16.29 0.70 26.58
N GLN A 85 -16.14 1.93 26.12
CA GLN A 85 -16.30 3.12 26.95
C GLN A 85 -17.76 3.57 27.12
N LEU A 86 -18.71 2.99 26.38
CA LEU A 86 -20.12 3.35 26.47
C LEU A 86 -20.70 3.01 27.85
N PRO A 87 -21.68 3.80 28.37
CA PRO A 87 -22.27 3.56 29.69
C PRO A 87 -22.82 2.15 29.86
N VAL A 88 -23.54 1.63 28.86
CA VAL A 88 -24.10 0.27 28.88
C VAL A 88 -23.00 -0.79 28.98
N SER A 89 -21.90 -0.60 28.26
CA SER A 89 -20.75 -1.50 28.29
C SER A 89 -20.06 -1.48 29.66
N ARG A 90 -19.86 -0.30 30.23
CA ARG A 90 -19.26 -0.16 31.58
C ARG A 90 -20.13 -0.81 32.65
N MET A 91 -21.45 -0.61 32.61
CA MET A 91 -22.38 -1.25 33.54
C MET A 91 -22.37 -2.78 33.44
N ARG A 92 -22.22 -3.32 32.22
CA ARG A 92 -22.15 -4.78 31.97
C ARG A 92 -20.75 -5.36 32.15
N GLY A 93 -19.75 -4.55 32.52
CA GLY A 93 -18.35 -4.98 32.66
C GLY A 93 -17.67 -5.36 31.34
N TYR A 94 -18.18 -4.89 30.20
CA TYR A 94 -17.62 -5.20 28.89
C TYR A 94 -16.36 -4.39 28.62
N THR A 95 -15.30 -5.09 28.21
CA THR A 95 -14.03 -4.51 27.79
C THR A 95 -13.89 -4.55 26.26
N ASN A 96 -12.80 -3.98 25.74
CA ASN A 96 -12.46 -4.01 24.31
C ASN A 96 -12.44 -5.43 23.72
N ALA A 97 -12.21 -6.45 24.55
CA ALA A 97 -12.18 -7.85 24.14
C ALA A 97 -13.56 -8.38 23.74
N ARG A 98 -14.64 -7.92 24.40
CA ARG A 98 -16.03 -8.30 24.05
C ARG A 98 -16.37 -7.88 22.61
N PHE A 99 -15.83 -6.75 22.18
CA PHE A 99 -16.06 -6.17 20.85
C PHE A 99 -15.09 -6.67 19.78
N SER A 100 -14.29 -7.70 20.07
CA SER A 100 -13.41 -8.32 19.09
C SER A 100 -14.04 -9.62 18.59
N PHE A 101 -14.28 -9.70 17.27
CA PHE A 101 -14.75 -10.95 16.63
C PHE A 101 -13.66 -12.04 16.59
N ASN A 102 -12.42 -11.73 16.97
CA ASN A 102 -11.32 -12.71 17.00
C ASN A 102 -11.22 -13.46 18.33
N THR A 103 -11.85 -12.96 19.39
CA THR A 103 -11.74 -13.46 20.76
C THR A 103 -13.06 -14.04 21.24
N GLU A 104 -12.99 -15.06 22.07
CA GLU A 104 -14.16 -15.65 22.72
C GLU A 104 -14.83 -14.66 23.67
N GLY A 105 -16.12 -14.87 23.88
CA GLY A 105 -16.93 -14.14 24.85
C GLY A 105 -17.91 -13.17 24.22
N GLY A 106 -17.61 -12.51 23.09
CA GLY A 106 -18.56 -11.60 22.44
C GLY A 106 -18.82 -11.84 20.95
N ARG A 107 -17.96 -12.63 20.29
CA ARG A 107 -18.13 -13.08 18.91
C ARG A 107 -19.26 -14.12 18.82
N CYS A 108 -19.84 -14.28 17.64
CA CYS A 108 -20.74 -15.41 17.36
C CYS A 108 -19.93 -16.72 17.36
N GLU A 109 -20.29 -17.66 18.23
CA GLU A 109 -19.58 -18.94 18.35
C GLU A 109 -19.83 -19.89 17.18
N THR A 110 -21.01 -19.84 16.55
CA THR A 110 -21.35 -20.67 15.38
C THR A 110 -20.37 -20.47 14.22
N CYS A 111 -20.12 -19.21 13.85
CA CYS A 111 -19.14 -18.88 12.80
C CYS A 111 -17.74 -18.55 13.35
N LYS A 112 -17.53 -18.67 14.67
CA LYS A 112 -16.29 -18.25 15.37
C LYS A 112 -15.83 -16.84 14.98
N GLY A 113 -16.80 -15.93 14.87
CA GLY A 113 -16.62 -14.52 14.52
C GLY A 113 -16.30 -14.22 13.04
N GLN A 114 -16.43 -15.19 12.14
CA GLN A 114 -16.18 -14.97 10.71
C GLN A 114 -17.33 -14.26 10.00
N GLY A 115 -18.56 -14.39 10.50
CA GLY A 115 -19.79 -13.92 9.84
C GLY A 115 -20.22 -14.76 8.64
N VAL A 116 -19.37 -15.68 8.19
CA VAL A 116 -19.64 -16.62 7.10
C VAL A 116 -19.28 -18.03 7.54
N ILE A 117 -19.94 -19.02 6.94
CA ILE A 117 -19.63 -20.44 7.05
C ILE A 117 -19.00 -20.86 5.72
N LYS A 118 -17.82 -21.47 5.81
CA LYS A 118 -17.13 -22.05 4.65
C LYS A 118 -17.76 -23.41 4.34
N LEU A 119 -18.29 -23.55 3.13
CA LEU A 119 -18.78 -24.82 2.62
C LEU A 119 -17.69 -25.44 1.74
N GLU A 120 -17.28 -26.65 2.12
CA GLU A 120 -16.36 -27.46 1.34
C GLU A 120 -17.15 -28.56 0.64
N MET A 121 -17.02 -28.62 -0.68
CA MET A 121 -17.62 -29.66 -1.50
C MET A 121 -16.50 -30.31 -2.33
N SER A 122 -16.59 -31.61 -2.56
CA SER A 122 -15.60 -32.33 -3.35
C SER A 122 -15.49 -31.71 -4.75
N PHE A 123 -14.26 -31.44 -5.19
CA PHE A 123 -13.92 -30.97 -6.54
C PHE A 123 -14.41 -29.56 -6.91
N LEU A 124 -14.99 -28.80 -5.99
CA LEU A 124 -15.40 -27.41 -6.23
C LEU A 124 -14.62 -26.43 -5.35
N PRO A 125 -14.38 -25.20 -5.84
CA PRO A 125 -13.83 -24.14 -5.01
C PRO A 125 -14.71 -23.94 -3.77
N SER A 126 -14.07 -23.65 -2.63
CA SER A 126 -14.80 -23.37 -1.40
C SER A 126 -15.76 -22.20 -1.60
N SER A 127 -17.01 -22.37 -1.20
CA SER A 127 -18.01 -21.31 -1.18
C SER A 127 -18.22 -20.82 0.26
N TYR A 128 -18.75 -19.61 0.39
CA TYR A 128 -19.02 -18.99 1.69
C TYR A 128 -20.46 -18.55 1.74
N VAL A 129 -21.19 -18.96 2.77
CA VAL A 129 -22.56 -18.52 3.02
C VAL A 129 -22.61 -17.66 4.27
N PRO A 130 -23.47 -16.62 4.33
CA PRO A 130 -23.69 -15.86 5.55
C PRO A 130 -24.07 -16.77 6.71
N CYS A 131 -23.53 -16.52 7.89
CA CYS A 131 -23.93 -17.26 9.10
C CYS A 131 -25.35 -16.86 9.50
N GLU A 132 -26.26 -17.83 9.58
CA GLU A 132 -27.67 -17.63 9.90
C GLU A 132 -27.86 -17.06 11.32
N ASP A 133 -27.11 -17.56 12.30
CA ASP A 133 -27.26 -17.17 13.71
C ASP A 133 -26.93 -15.71 14.00
N CYS A 134 -25.94 -15.13 13.30
CA CYS A 134 -25.57 -13.72 13.47
C CYS A 134 -25.97 -12.83 12.28
N GLY A 135 -26.57 -13.41 11.25
CA GLY A 135 -26.88 -12.71 9.99
C GLY A 135 -25.67 -12.00 9.37
N GLY A 136 -24.47 -12.57 9.53
CA GLY A 136 -23.21 -11.96 9.06
C GLY A 136 -22.56 -10.95 10.02
N ARG A 137 -23.24 -10.52 11.09
CA ARG A 137 -22.74 -9.46 12.00
C ARG A 137 -21.57 -9.86 12.88
N ARG A 138 -21.19 -11.15 12.94
CA ARG A 138 -20.02 -11.70 13.64
C ARG A 138 -20.07 -11.72 15.17
N TYR A 139 -21.13 -11.21 15.79
CA TYR A 139 -21.26 -11.12 17.25
C TYR A 139 -22.51 -11.80 17.76
N GLU A 140 -22.51 -12.11 19.05
CA GLU A 140 -23.70 -12.54 19.78
C GLU A 140 -24.71 -11.40 19.98
N PRO A 141 -26.01 -11.72 20.15
CA PRO A 141 -27.06 -10.72 20.36
C PRO A 141 -26.74 -9.72 21.48
N GLN A 142 -26.23 -10.18 22.63
CA GLN A 142 -25.93 -9.31 23.79
C GLN A 142 -24.83 -8.27 23.49
N THR A 143 -23.91 -8.60 22.59
CA THR A 143 -22.87 -7.66 22.12
C THR A 143 -23.48 -6.64 21.15
N LEU A 144 -24.43 -7.07 20.32
CA LEU A 144 -25.13 -6.22 19.34
C LEU A 144 -26.11 -5.23 19.98
N GLU A 145 -26.58 -5.48 21.20
CA GLU A 145 -27.39 -4.54 21.97
C GLU A 145 -26.65 -3.26 22.38
N VAL A 146 -25.31 -3.27 22.34
CA VAL A 146 -24.52 -2.08 22.66
C VAL A 146 -24.48 -1.18 21.43
N LEU A 147 -25.13 -0.02 21.53
CA LEU A 147 -25.27 0.93 20.43
C LEU A 147 -24.44 2.20 20.69
N TYR A 148 -23.74 2.66 19.64
CA TYR A 148 -23.21 4.01 19.53
C TYR A 148 -23.97 4.68 18.39
N ASN A 149 -24.61 5.84 18.64
CA ASN A 149 -25.45 6.52 17.66
C ASN A 149 -26.41 5.56 16.91
N GLU A 150 -27.15 4.74 17.67
CA GLU A 150 -28.12 3.76 17.17
C GLU A 150 -27.54 2.62 16.32
N LYS A 151 -26.21 2.45 16.27
CA LYS A 151 -25.55 1.38 15.52
C LYS A 151 -24.77 0.46 16.44
N SER A 152 -24.99 -0.84 16.29
CA SER A 152 -24.15 -1.84 16.94
C SER A 152 -22.79 -1.91 16.27
N ILE A 153 -21.81 -2.52 16.94
CA ILE A 153 -20.51 -2.74 16.30
C ILE A 153 -20.63 -3.62 15.05
N GLY A 154 -21.60 -4.55 15.01
CA GLY A 154 -21.88 -5.37 13.83
C GLY A 154 -22.36 -4.52 12.65
N ASP A 155 -23.24 -3.55 12.90
CA ASP A 155 -23.74 -2.64 11.86
C ASP A 155 -22.63 -1.71 11.36
N VAL A 156 -21.72 -1.27 12.24
CA VAL A 156 -20.53 -0.50 11.84
C VAL A 156 -19.63 -1.30 10.90
N MET A 157 -19.43 -2.60 11.15
CA MET A 157 -18.62 -3.44 10.25
C MET A 157 -19.26 -3.59 8.85
N GLU A 158 -20.57 -3.39 8.71
CA GLU A 158 -21.28 -3.43 7.43
C GLU A 158 -21.29 -2.08 6.69
N MET A 159 -20.87 -0.99 7.34
CA MET A 159 -20.75 0.31 6.69
C MET A 159 -19.63 0.30 5.67
N THR A 160 -19.86 1.02 4.57
CA THR A 160 -18.76 1.43 3.67
C THR A 160 -17.78 2.32 4.44
N ILE A 161 -16.53 2.35 4.00
CA ILE A 161 -15.48 3.19 4.59
C ILE A 161 -15.88 4.66 4.56
N GLU A 162 -16.53 5.11 3.48
CA GLU A 162 -17.04 6.47 3.35
C GLU A 162 -18.13 6.79 4.40
N GLN A 163 -19.13 5.91 4.52
CA GLN A 163 -20.16 6.05 5.56
C GLN A 163 -19.56 6.05 6.97
N ALA A 164 -18.58 5.17 7.23
CA ALA A 164 -17.92 5.10 8.52
C ALA A 164 -17.08 6.35 8.81
N ALA A 165 -16.40 6.92 7.82
CA ALA A 165 -15.65 8.17 7.97
C ALA A 165 -16.58 9.32 8.41
N GLN A 166 -17.76 9.41 7.81
CA GLN A 166 -18.78 10.40 8.19
C GLN A 166 -19.38 10.09 9.57
N PHE A 167 -19.70 8.83 9.84
CA PHE A 167 -20.29 8.38 11.11
C PHE A 167 -19.39 8.66 12.32
N PHE A 168 -18.06 8.53 12.14
CA PHE A 168 -17.07 8.80 13.17
C PHE A 168 -16.43 10.19 13.07
N ALA A 169 -17.01 11.15 12.34
CA ALA A 169 -16.41 12.47 12.09
C ALA A 169 -15.96 13.22 13.36
N THR A 170 -16.63 13.00 14.50
CA THR A 170 -16.26 13.58 15.80
C THR A 170 -15.06 12.90 16.46
N ASN A 171 -14.78 11.63 16.13
CA ASN A 171 -13.64 10.88 16.62
C ASN A 171 -12.52 10.85 15.58
N GLN A 172 -11.64 11.84 15.64
CA GLN A 172 -10.56 12.04 14.68
C GLN A 172 -9.55 10.87 14.62
N LYS A 173 -9.43 10.07 15.68
CA LYS A 173 -8.57 8.86 15.65
C LYS A 173 -9.13 7.79 14.72
N ILE A 174 -10.44 7.78 14.51
CA ILE A 174 -11.15 6.85 13.63
C ILE A 174 -11.38 7.49 12.26
N ALA A 175 -11.92 8.71 12.22
CA ALA A 175 -12.27 9.37 10.96
C ALA A 175 -11.07 9.61 10.05
N ARG A 176 -9.93 10.07 10.59
CA ARG A 176 -8.77 10.45 9.76
C ARG A 176 -8.19 9.28 8.95
N PRO A 177 -7.91 8.10 9.53
CA PRO A 177 -7.51 6.92 8.74
C PRO A 177 -8.54 6.53 7.68
N LEU A 178 -9.83 6.62 8.00
CA LEU A 178 -10.90 6.27 7.06
C LEU A 178 -11.00 7.27 5.90
N SER A 179 -10.90 8.57 6.16
CA SER A 179 -10.87 9.60 5.12
C SER A 179 -9.70 9.41 4.16
N LEU A 180 -8.53 9.01 4.66
CA LEU A 180 -7.39 8.68 3.78
C LEU A 180 -7.72 7.52 2.84
N LEU A 181 -8.45 6.49 3.32
CA LEU A 181 -8.90 5.41 2.46
C LEU A 181 -9.92 5.88 1.41
N VAL A 182 -10.84 6.77 1.79
CA VAL A 182 -11.77 7.41 0.83
C VAL A 182 -10.99 8.17 -0.25
N ASP A 183 -10.02 8.98 0.14
CA ASP A 183 -9.16 9.77 -0.77
C ASP A 183 -8.37 8.87 -1.74
N THR A 184 -8.07 7.62 -1.34
CA THR A 184 -7.40 6.62 -2.20
C THR A 184 -8.36 5.81 -3.09
N GLY A 185 -9.65 6.14 -3.10
CA GLY A 185 -10.67 5.47 -3.91
C GLY A 185 -11.21 4.17 -3.29
N LEU A 186 -11.00 3.93 -2.00
CA LEU A 186 -11.47 2.73 -1.30
C LEU A 186 -12.76 2.96 -0.49
N GLY A 187 -13.40 4.13 -0.66
CA GLY A 187 -14.58 4.53 0.11
C GLY A 187 -15.75 3.55 0.04
N TYR A 188 -15.91 2.84 -1.07
CA TYR A 188 -16.99 1.88 -1.31
C TYR A 188 -16.84 0.54 -0.58
N LEU A 189 -15.62 0.19 -0.15
CA LEU A 189 -15.39 -1.07 0.55
C LEU A 189 -16.02 -1.05 1.94
N LYS A 190 -16.52 -2.18 2.42
CA LYS A 190 -17.03 -2.29 3.80
C LYS A 190 -15.89 -2.45 4.80
N LEU A 191 -16.03 -1.87 6.00
CA LEU A 191 -15.05 -2.02 7.09
C LEU A 191 -14.75 -3.47 7.45
N GLY A 192 -15.80 -4.30 7.44
CA GLY A 192 -15.79 -5.72 7.75
C GLY A 192 -15.57 -6.62 6.55
N GLN A 193 -15.39 -6.10 5.34
CA GLN A 193 -15.23 -6.95 4.16
C GLN A 193 -14.06 -7.93 4.36
N PRO A 194 -14.27 -9.25 4.18
CA PRO A 194 -13.19 -10.22 4.29
C PRO A 194 -12.05 -9.91 3.31
N SER A 195 -10.81 -9.77 3.77
CA SER A 195 -9.66 -9.48 2.91
C SER A 195 -9.46 -10.43 1.72
N PRO A 196 -9.76 -11.75 1.82
CA PRO A 196 -9.66 -12.65 0.67
C PRO A 196 -10.62 -12.34 -0.49
N THR A 197 -11.66 -11.52 -0.27
CA THR A 197 -12.60 -11.10 -1.33
C THR A 197 -12.19 -9.80 -1.99
N LEU A 198 -11.11 -9.15 -1.54
CA LEU A 198 -10.58 -7.95 -2.16
C LEU A 198 -9.86 -8.31 -3.47
N SER A 199 -10.00 -7.45 -4.48
CA SER A 199 -9.19 -7.53 -5.69
C SER A 199 -7.72 -7.21 -5.39
N GLY A 200 -6.81 -7.61 -6.29
CA GLY A 200 -5.38 -7.28 -6.16
C GLY A 200 -5.15 -5.77 -6.04
N GLY A 201 -5.82 -4.97 -6.86
CA GLY A 201 -5.72 -3.50 -6.83
C GLY A 201 -6.36 -2.86 -5.58
N GLU A 202 -7.42 -3.44 -5.01
CA GLU A 202 -7.96 -3.02 -3.71
C GLU A 202 -6.98 -3.30 -2.57
N ALA A 203 -6.41 -4.51 -2.54
CA ALA A 203 -5.41 -4.88 -1.55
C ALA A 203 -4.17 -3.98 -1.64
N GLN A 204 -3.67 -3.71 -2.84
CA GLN A 204 -2.51 -2.85 -3.01
C GLN A 204 -2.77 -1.41 -2.54
N ARG A 205 -3.91 -0.82 -2.93
CA ARG A 205 -4.31 0.53 -2.46
C ARG A 205 -4.48 0.57 -0.95
N LEU A 206 -5.05 -0.47 -0.33
CA LEU A 206 -5.22 -0.55 1.11
C LEU A 206 -3.86 -0.64 1.84
N LYS A 207 -2.88 -1.36 1.28
CA LYS A 207 -1.48 -1.36 1.76
C LYS A 207 -0.86 0.03 1.70
N LEU A 208 -0.95 0.71 0.55
CA LEU A 208 -0.40 2.05 0.35
C LEU A 208 -1.00 3.07 1.32
N ALA A 209 -2.33 3.10 1.42
CA ALA A 209 -3.04 4.03 2.30
C ALA A 209 -2.76 3.76 3.79
N THR A 210 -2.54 2.50 4.17
CA THR A 210 -2.10 2.15 5.53
C THR A 210 -0.72 2.73 5.83
N GLU A 211 0.21 2.66 4.88
CA GLU A 211 1.54 3.23 5.05
C GLU A 211 1.53 4.76 5.07
N LEU A 212 0.68 5.42 4.26
CA LEU A 212 0.43 6.86 4.41
C LEU A 212 -0.02 7.21 5.84
N THR A 213 -0.98 6.46 6.38
CA THR A 213 -1.51 6.67 7.74
C THR A 213 -0.42 6.50 8.81
N ARG A 214 0.48 5.52 8.62
CA ARG A 214 1.62 5.25 9.52
C ARG A 214 2.74 6.28 9.37
N GLY A 215 3.07 6.68 8.15
CA GLY A 215 4.12 7.65 7.81
C GLY A 215 3.85 9.03 8.41
N ILE A 216 2.61 9.51 8.29
CA ILE A 216 2.13 10.74 8.95
C ILE A 216 2.38 10.69 10.47
N SER A 217 2.10 9.55 11.10
CA SER A 217 2.24 9.37 12.56
C SER A 217 3.69 9.25 13.01
N ARG A 218 4.57 8.65 12.21
CA ARG A 218 6.01 8.53 12.50
C ARG A 218 6.74 9.85 12.32
N ALA A 219 6.52 10.54 11.20
CA ALA A 219 7.13 11.84 10.93
C ALA A 219 6.77 12.89 12.00
N ALA A 220 5.54 12.84 12.53
CA ALA A 220 5.11 13.70 13.64
C ALA A 220 5.81 13.33 14.97
N ASN A 221 5.93 12.03 15.29
CA ASN A 221 6.52 11.56 16.55
C ASN A 221 8.06 11.69 16.59
N GLU A 222 8.74 11.57 15.45
CA GLU A 222 10.20 11.70 15.36
C GLU A 222 10.67 13.14 15.45
N ARG A 223 9.94 14.09 14.84
CA ARG A 223 10.19 15.53 15.01
C ARG A 223 10.16 15.95 16.49
N ILE A 224 9.36 15.27 17.31
CA ILE A 224 9.24 15.54 18.76
C ILE A 224 10.37 14.87 19.55
N ARG A 225 10.82 13.67 19.16
CA ARG A 225 11.75 12.85 19.96
C ARG A 225 13.23 13.11 19.71
N LYS A 226 13.63 13.54 18.51
CA LYS A 226 15.03 13.74 18.16
C LYS A 226 15.10 15.01 17.32
N MET A 227 15.83 16.04 17.76
CA MET A 227 16.19 17.22 16.95
C MET A 227 17.12 16.82 15.78
N ARG A 228 16.67 15.91 14.92
CA ARG A 228 17.35 15.38 13.75
C ARG A 228 16.38 15.41 12.58
N LYS A 229 16.91 15.67 11.39
CA LYS A 229 16.15 15.54 10.15
C LYS A 229 15.65 14.10 10.06
N PRO A 230 14.34 13.84 9.90
CA PRO A 230 13.83 12.48 9.71
C PRO A 230 14.49 11.90 8.46
N LYS A 231 14.92 10.65 8.54
CA LYS A 231 15.48 9.93 7.38
C LYS A 231 14.33 9.56 6.43
N SER A 232 14.64 9.42 5.14
CA SER A 232 13.63 9.13 4.13
C SER A 232 13.13 7.69 4.25
N THR A 233 11.87 7.44 3.90
CA THR A 233 11.39 6.07 3.65
C THR A 233 11.49 5.79 2.15
N LEU A 234 11.87 4.56 1.77
CA LEU A 234 11.86 4.10 0.38
C LEU A 234 10.65 3.17 0.17
N TYR A 235 9.78 3.53 -0.76
CA TYR A 235 8.65 2.70 -1.20
C TYR A 235 8.97 2.07 -2.55
N LEU A 236 8.82 0.75 -2.64
CA LEU A 236 9.00 -0.03 -3.86
C LEU A 236 7.65 -0.62 -4.26
N LEU A 237 7.10 -0.18 -5.40
CA LEU A 237 5.79 -0.62 -5.89
C LEU A 237 5.96 -1.39 -7.20
N GLU A 238 5.37 -2.58 -7.28
CA GLU A 238 5.32 -3.38 -8.49
C GLU A 238 3.94 -3.22 -9.15
N GLU A 239 3.93 -2.65 -10.36
CA GLU A 239 2.77 -2.47 -11.25
C GLU A 239 1.47 -2.09 -10.52
N PRO A 240 1.45 -0.95 -9.80
CA PRO A 240 0.32 -0.53 -8.99
C PRO A 240 -0.94 -0.15 -9.77
N THR A 241 -0.86 -0.02 -11.10
CA THR A 241 -2.02 0.25 -11.94
C THR A 241 -2.72 -0.99 -12.48
N ILE A 242 -2.22 -2.21 -12.21
CA ILE A 242 -2.89 -3.44 -12.65
C ILE A 242 -4.33 -3.48 -12.14
N GLY A 243 -5.27 -3.62 -13.08
CA GLY A 243 -6.69 -3.73 -12.77
C GLY A 243 -7.35 -2.45 -12.27
N LEU A 244 -6.65 -1.30 -12.34
CA LEU A 244 -7.24 -0.01 -12.02
C LEU A 244 -7.92 0.62 -13.24
N HIS A 245 -9.09 1.21 -13.00
CA HIS A 245 -9.72 2.09 -13.98
C HIS A 245 -8.93 3.41 -14.11
N MET A 246 -9.02 4.11 -15.24
CA MET A 246 -8.24 5.34 -15.48
C MET A 246 -8.49 6.42 -14.40
N ALA A 247 -9.72 6.53 -13.90
CA ALA A 247 -10.04 7.44 -12.79
C ALA A 247 -9.33 7.07 -11.48
N ASP A 248 -9.09 5.78 -11.23
CA ASP A 248 -8.38 5.31 -10.03
C ASP A 248 -6.87 5.52 -10.14
N VAL A 249 -6.32 5.54 -11.36
CA VAL A 249 -4.90 5.88 -11.61
C VAL A 249 -4.60 7.29 -11.15
N GLU A 250 -5.50 8.25 -11.38
CA GLU A 250 -5.32 9.63 -10.89
C GLU A 250 -5.31 9.72 -9.36
N LEU A 251 -6.14 8.92 -8.68
CA LEU A 251 -6.17 8.86 -7.22
C LEU A 251 -4.87 8.24 -6.67
N LEU A 252 -4.38 7.17 -7.31
CA LEU A 252 -3.09 6.58 -7.00
C LEU A 252 -1.97 7.59 -7.16
N LEU A 253 -1.92 8.32 -8.28
CA LEU A 253 -0.90 9.34 -8.52
C LEU A 253 -0.88 10.42 -7.42
N LYS A 254 -2.05 10.92 -7.01
CA LYS A 254 -2.15 11.86 -5.88
C LYS A 254 -1.53 11.30 -4.59
N VAL A 255 -1.75 10.02 -4.31
CA VAL A 255 -1.17 9.32 -3.16
C VAL A 255 0.35 9.23 -3.28
N LEU A 256 0.88 8.85 -4.45
CA LEU A 256 2.32 8.73 -4.67
C LEU A 256 3.03 10.09 -4.55
N HIS A 257 2.48 11.14 -5.17
CA HIS A 257 3.03 12.49 -5.04
C HIS A 257 3.03 12.98 -3.59
N ARG A 258 1.97 12.69 -2.83
CA ARG A 258 1.92 13.03 -1.41
C ARG A 258 3.04 12.34 -0.61
N LEU A 259 3.34 11.07 -0.89
CA LEU A 259 4.47 10.38 -0.25
C LEU A 259 5.79 11.08 -0.55
N VAL A 260 6.01 11.50 -1.80
CA VAL A 260 7.21 12.23 -2.23
C VAL A 260 7.28 13.62 -1.57
N ASP A 261 6.16 14.35 -1.51
CA ASP A 261 6.06 15.66 -0.86
C ASP A 261 6.36 15.62 0.64
N GLU A 262 6.06 14.50 1.30
CA GLU A 262 6.42 14.24 2.69
C GLU A 262 7.92 13.95 2.89
N GLY A 263 8.70 13.89 1.80
CA GLY A 263 10.14 13.69 1.79
C GLY A 263 10.59 12.25 1.63
N ASN A 264 9.67 11.35 1.22
CA ASN A 264 10.00 9.96 0.94
C ASN A 264 10.46 9.78 -0.51
N THR A 265 10.99 8.60 -0.82
CA THR A 265 11.30 8.19 -2.19
C THR A 265 10.36 7.05 -2.59
N VAL A 266 9.78 7.15 -3.78
CA VAL A 266 8.90 6.13 -4.34
C VAL A 266 9.52 5.66 -5.65
N ILE A 267 9.77 4.35 -5.76
CA ILE A 267 10.18 3.69 -7.00
C ILE A 267 9.01 2.82 -7.43
N VAL A 268 8.59 3.00 -8.67
CA VAL A 268 7.48 2.27 -9.26
C VAL A 268 7.97 1.55 -10.50
N ILE A 269 7.65 0.26 -10.61
CA ILE A 269 7.77 -0.50 -11.85
C ILE A 269 6.43 -0.40 -12.56
N GLU A 270 6.40 0.20 -13.75
CA GLU A 270 5.16 0.47 -14.48
C GLU A 270 5.31 0.37 -15.99
N HIS A 271 4.18 0.11 -16.63
CA HIS A 271 3.99 0.18 -18.06
C HIS A 271 2.91 1.21 -18.45
N ASN A 272 2.14 1.73 -17.47
CA ASN A 272 1.14 2.75 -17.70
C ASN A 272 1.79 4.12 -17.98
N LEU A 273 1.60 4.62 -19.20
CA LEU A 273 2.19 5.87 -19.67
C LEU A 273 1.74 7.09 -18.86
N SER A 274 0.54 7.08 -18.29
CA SER A 274 0.06 8.18 -17.45
C SER A 274 0.86 8.29 -16.15
N VAL A 275 1.31 7.15 -15.60
CA VAL A 275 2.18 7.14 -14.42
C VAL A 275 3.60 7.50 -14.78
N ILE A 276 4.11 6.94 -15.88
CA ILE A 276 5.47 7.21 -16.37
C ILE A 276 5.64 8.71 -16.70
N ALA A 277 4.62 9.34 -17.28
CA ALA A 277 4.66 10.77 -17.64
C ALA A 277 4.71 11.71 -16.44
N GLU A 278 4.18 11.32 -15.28
CA GLU A 278 4.17 12.13 -14.05
C GLU A 278 5.41 11.89 -13.17
N ALA A 279 6.33 11.00 -13.58
CA ALA A 279 7.54 10.70 -12.82
C ALA A 279 8.55 11.85 -12.90
N ASP A 280 9.21 12.16 -11.77
CA ASP A 280 10.32 13.12 -11.76
C ASP A 280 11.58 12.57 -12.46
N TYR A 281 11.74 11.24 -12.46
CA TYR A 281 12.91 10.55 -13.00
C TYR A 281 12.55 9.14 -13.45
N ILE A 282 13.04 8.75 -14.63
CA ILE A 282 12.82 7.44 -15.24
C ILE A 282 14.16 6.72 -15.39
N ILE A 283 14.13 5.40 -15.18
CA ILE A 283 15.18 4.47 -15.60
C ILE A 283 14.53 3.47 -16.55
N ASP A 284 14.87 3.56 -17.83
CA ASP A 284 14.34 2.69 -18.88
C ASP A 284 15.29 1.51 -19.12
N ILE A 285 14.74 0.29 -19.05
CA ILE A 285 15.50 -0.97 -19.16
C ILE A 285 15.10 -1.68 -20.46
N GLY A 286 16.08 -2.17 -21.19
CA GLY A 286 15.86 -2.84 -22.47
C GLY A 286 17.19 -3.19 -23.16
N PRO A 287 17.31 -3.00 -24.49
CA PRO A 287 16.28 -2.52 -25.43
C PRO A 287 15.17 -3.56 -25.70
N GLU A 288 15.46 -4.85 -25.52
CA GLU A 288 14.52 -5.95 -25.65
C GLU A 288 14.35 -6.70 -24.32
N ALA A 289 13.56 -7.77 -24.32
CA ALA A 289 13.37 -8.64 -23.17
C ALA A 289 14.31 -9.87 -23.22
N GLY A 290 14.49 -10.53 -22.07
CA GLY A 290 15.17 -11.82 -22.03
C GLY A 290 16.69 -11.71 -22.16
N ALA A 291 17.29 -12.44 -23.09
CA ALA A 291 18.74 -12.47 -23.27
C ALA A 291 19.28 -11.19 -23.94
N ASP A 292 18.42 -10.50 -24.69
CA ASP A 292 18.75 -9.30 -25.46
C ASP A 292 18.37 -8.00 -24.70
N GLY A 293 18.20 -8.12 -23.38
CA GLY A 293 17.78 -7.04 -22.50
C GLY A 293 18.63 -6.93 -21.23
N GLY A 294 18.14 -6.15 -20.27
CA GLY A 294 18.79 -5.95 -18.98
C GLY A 294 19.83 -4.83 -18.96
N GLU A 295 19.89 -4.01 -20.01
CA GLU A 295 20.72 -2.81 -20.08
C GLU A 295 19.90 -1.56 -19.74
N ILE A 296 20.55 -0.55 -19.18
CA ILE A 296 19.95 0.77 -19.00
C ILE A 296 20.02 1.51 -20.34
N VAL A 297 18.86 1.75 -20.95
CA VAL A 297 18.76 2.34 -22.29
C VAL A 297 18.64 3.87 -22.23
N ALA A 298 17.91 4.37 -21.24
CA ALA A 298 17.70 5.79 -21.03
C ALA A 298 17.51 6.08 -19.53
N VAL A 299 17.97 7.25 -19.10
CA VAL A 299 17.69 7.79 -17.77
C VAL A 299 17.45 9.29 -17.87
N GLY A 300 16.66 9.86 -16.97
CA GLY A 300 16.39 11.30 -16.92
C GLY A 300 14.93 11.61 -16.68
N THR A 301 14.52 12.85 -16.96
CA THR A 301 13.10 13.23 -16.90
C THR A 301 12.28 12.55 -18.02
N PRO A 302 10.95 12.50 -17.92
CA PRO A 302 10.09 12.00 -18.99
C PRO A 302 10.39 12.62 -20.36
N GLU A 303 10.65 13.92 -20.42
CA GLU A 303 10.98 14.64 -21.66
C GLU A 303 12.37 14.29 -22.21
N GLU A 304 13.32 13.94 -21.34
CA GLU A 304 14.66 13.49 -21.75
C GLU A 304 14.59 12.08 -22.32
N VAL A 305 13.88 11.17 -21.64
CA VAL A 305 13.68 9.78 -22.10
C VAL A 305 12.89 9.74 -23.40
N ALA A 306 11.85 10.57 -23.57
CA ALA A 306 11.05 10.65 -24.80
C ALA A 306 11.83 11.04 -26.07
N LYS A 307 13.06 11.55 -25.93
CA LYS A 307 13.96 11.90 -27.05
C LYS A 307 14.92 10.76 -27.43
N ASN A 308 15.06 9.74 -26.59
CA ASN A 308 15.97 8.63 -26.82
C ASN A 308 15.44 7.73 -27.95
N ARG A 309 16.31 7.38 -28.91
CA ARG A 309 15.94 6.57 -30.09
C ARG A 309 16.01 5.05 -29.83
N LEU A 310 16.74 4.62 -28.82
CA LEU A 310 16.90 3.21 -28.45
C LEU A 310 15.80 2.76 -27.47
N SER A 311 15.21 3.69 -26.73
CA SER A 311 14.13 3.42 -25.77
C SER A 311 12.86 2.97 -26.48
N ARG A 312 12.33 1.80 -26.10
CA ARG A 312 11.01 1.32 -26.55
C ARG A 312 9.86 2.11 -25.91
N THR A 313 10.11 2.72 -24.75
CA THR A 313 9.15 3.56 -24.01
C THR A 313 8.98 4.93 -24.68
N ALA A 314 10.04 5.49 -25.27
CA ALA A 314 10.08 6.86 -25.76
C ALA A 314 9.00 7.27 -26.80
N PRO A 315 8.66 6.46 -27.82
CA PRO A 315 7.64 6.84 -28.80
C PRO A 315 6.26 7.05 -28.15
N PHE A 316 5.86 6.14 -27.27
CA PHE A 316 4.56 6.18 -26.59
C PHE A 316 4.50 7.27 -25.51
N LEU A 317 5.62 7.48 -24.81
CA LEU A 317 5.73 8.56 -23.82
C LEU A 317 5.60 9.93 -24.50
N ARG A 318 6.17 10.11 -25.70
CA ARG A 318 6.06 11.35 -26.46
C ARG A 318 4.62 11.70 -26.83
N GLU A 319 3.84 10.72 -27.26
CA GLU A 319 2.42 10.91 -27.59
C GLU A 319 1.62 11.31 -26.34
N THR A 320 1.91 10.68 -25.21
CA THR A 320 1.23 10.95 -23.93
C THR A 320 1.56 12.36 -23.41
N LEU A 321 2.83 12.76 -23.46
CA LEU A 321 3.27 14.11 -23.07
C LEU A 321 2.68 15.20 -23.98
N ALA A 322 2.55 14.94 -25.28
CA ALA A 322 1.91 15.87 -26.22
C ALA A 322 0.42 16.06 -25.88
N ALA A 323 -0.31 14.97 -25.64
CA ALA A 323 -1.73 15.01 -25.27
C ALA A 323 -1.98 15.71 -23.92
N ALA A 324 -1.06 15.56 -22.95
CA ALA A 324 -1.13 16.26 -21.67
C ALA A 324 -0.90 17.78 -21.81
N GLY A 325 0.03 18.17 -22.69
CA GLY A 325 0.30 19.58 -23.02
C GLY A 325 -0.91 20.30 -23.63
N GLU A 326 -1.63 19.64 -24.54
CA GLU A 326 -2.84 20.21 -25.17
C GLU A 326 -3.99 20.42 -24.17
N LYS A 327 -4.20 19.47 -23.24
CA LYS A 327 -5.22 19.61 -22.17
C LYS A 327 -4.96 20.81 -21.26
N GLN A 328 -3.69 21.17 -20.98
CA GLN A 328 -3.35 22.34 -20.17
C GLN A 328 -3.56 23.67 -20.91
N THR A 329 -3.50 23.69 -22.25
CA THR A 329 -3.72 24.92 -23.04
C THR A 329 -5.18 25.34 -23.18
N ASN A 330 -6.11 24.38 -23.06
CA ASN A 330 -7.56 24.63 -23.21
C ASN A 330 -8.31 24.90 -21.89
N GLY A 331 -7.60 25.04 -20.75
CA GLY A 331 -8.18 25.22 -19.42
C GLY A 331 -7.60 26.40 -18.61
N SER A 332 -7.83 27.64 -19.06
CA SER A 332 -7.64 28.92 -18.32
C SER A 332 -6.23 29.26 -17.76
N PRO A 333 -5.88 30.56 -17.57
CA PRO A 333 -4.50 31.01 -17.58
C PRO A 333 -3.77 30.74 -16.26
N ARG A 334 -2.58 30.12 -16.40
CA ARG A 334 -1.70 29.74 -15.29
C ARG A 334 -1.06 30.98 -14.65
N ALA A 335 -1.30 31.20 -13.36
CA ALA A 335 -0.44 32.05 -12.54
C ALA A 335 0.97 31.42 -12.49
N ALA A 336 1.99 32.22 -12.81
CA ALA A 336 3.38 31.78 -12.96
C ALA A 336 3.91 31.11 -11.67
N ALA A 337 4.16 29.80 -11.73
CA ALA A 337 4.91 29.09 -10.71
C ALA A 337 6.40 29.43 -10.84
N LYS A 338 6.96 30.07 -9.81
CA LYS A 338 8.39 30.39 -9.71
C LYS A 338 9.22 29.10 -9.74
N ALA A 339 10.17 29.05 -10.67
CA ALA A 339 11.16 27.99 -10.77
C ALA A 339 11.91 27.79 -9.44
N ARG A 340 11.95 26.54 -8.94
CA ARG A 340 12.82 26.16 -7.83
C ARG A 340 14.29 26.22 -8.29
N PRO A 341 15.23 26.72 -7.46
CA PRO A 341 16.62 26.83 -7.87
C PRO A 341 17.31 25.45 -7.82
N ARG A 342 18.06 25.13 -8.88
CA ARG A 342 18.94 23.95 -8.97
C ARG A 342 20.06 24.03 -7.92
N PRO A 343 20.45 22.92 -7.26
CA PRO A 343 21.64 22.93 -6.41
C PRO A 343 22.90 23.04 -7.29
N ARG A 344 23.74 24.04 -7.01
CA ARG A 344 25.04 24.22 -7.68
C ARG A 344 25.99 23.09 -7.28
N ALA A 345 26.54 22.39 -8.28
CA ALA A 345 27.71 21.54 -8.10
C ALA A 345 28.89 22.41 -7.65
N LYS A 346 29.50 22.08 -6.51
CA LYS A 346 30.79 22.64 -6.11
C LYS A 346 31.87 21.93 -6.92
N SER A 347 32.52 22.66 -7.82
CA SER A 347 33.81 22.29 -8.40
C SER A 347 34.87 22.33 -7.30
N SER A 348 35.46 21.18 -6.97
CA SER A 348 36.70 21.12 -6.20
C SER A 348 37.88 21.38 -7.15
N ALA A 349 38.64 22.43 -6.84
CA ALA A 349 40.04 22.58 -7.23
C ALA A 349 40.93 21.78 -6.28
#